data_AF-A0A918VC41-F1
#
_entry.id   AF-A0A918VC41-F1
#
_cell.length_a   1.000
_cell.length_b   1.000
_cell.length_c   1.000
_cell.angle_alpha   90.00
_cell.angle_beta   90.00
_cell.angle_gamma   90.00
#
_symmetry.space_group_name_H-M   'P 1'
#
loop_
_entity.id
_entity.type
_entity.pdbx_description
1 polymer ?
#
loop_
_entity_poly.entity_id
_entity_poly.type
_entity_poly.pdbx_seq_one_letter_code
_entity_poly.pdbx_strand_id
1 'polypeptide(L)'
;MTWLTAKNSAAWVDWITEHDWNVFGTIKFAPNRNHVHPDQARRSWSKFWNKCDRLTYGQTGNRIERAVFEHYGANGDDAHSHFLAKLPVDPKFGCVAMNALWRSMFTHAAPPSMNEITPIICTGAAANYGLREEWKLDSDTLNLKLSHLSQPGTLASLEARQRLLAAAQPHWLADAHKSLPKHIAAAEERYKRRHG
;
A
#
# COMPACT_ATOMS: atom_id res chain seq x y z
N MET A 1 -10.03 -12.57 29.81
CA MET A 1 -9.91 -11.98 28.45
C MET A 1 -8.47 -11.50 28.30
N THR A 2 -7.61 -11.96 27.38
CA THR A 2 -7.79 -12.90 26.27
C THR A 2 -6.38 -13.37 25.86
N TRP A 3 -6.03 -14.63 26.10
CA TRP A 3 -4.78 -15.26 25.65
C TRP A 3 -4.79 -15.62 24.14
N LEU A 4 -5.85 -15.23 23.43
CA LEU A 4 -6.10 -15.51 22.01
C LEU A 4 -5.55 -14.43 21.06
N THR A 5 -5.37 -13.19 21.50
CA THR A 5 -4.91 -12.08 20.65
C THR A 5 -3.41 -12.09 20.37
N ALA A 6 -2.59 -12.57 21.33
CA ALA A 6 -1.14 -12.63 21.18
C ALA A 6 -0.64 -13.76 20.24
N LYS A 7 -1.42 -14.84 20.08
CA LYS A 7 -1.06 -15.94 19.16
C LYS A 7 -1.33 -15.59 17.70
N ASN A 8 -2.36 -14.78 17.43
CA ASN A 8 -2.67 -14.35 16.06
C ASN A 8 -1.63 -13.32 15.57
N SER A 9 -1.20 -12.39 16.41
CA SER A 9 -0.22 -11.37 15.99
C SER A 9 1.15 -11.98 15.62
N ALA A 10 1.63 -13.00 16.34
CA ALA A 10 2.87 -13.68 16.00
C ALA A 10 2.79 -14.41 14.65
N ALA A 11 1.74 -15.21 14.43
CA ALA A 11 1.55 -15.91 13.16
C ALA A 11 1.41 -14.96 11.95
N TRP A 12 0.79 -13.78 12.15
CA TRP A 12 0.72 -12.74 11.12
C TRP A 12 2.05 -12.02 10.89
N VAL A 13 2.82 -11.74 11.95
CA VAL A 13 4.19 -11.21 11.83
C VAL A 13 5.05 -12.18 11.05
N ASP A 14 4.99 -13.47 11.40
CA ASP A 14 5.76 -14.53 10.75
C ASP A 14 5.38 -14.64 9.27
N TRP A 15 4.08 -14.72 8.98
CA TRP A 15 3.58 -14.77 7.60
C TRP A 15 3.97 -13.54 6.78
N ILE A 16 3.86 -12.32 7.32
CA ILE A 16 4.32 -11.12 6.62
C ILE A 16 5.84 -11.17 6.40
N THR A 17 6.60 -11.66 7.38
CA THR A 17 8.05 -11.71 7.30
C THR A 17 8.54 -12.71 6.24
N GLU A 18 7.80 -13.80 6.02
CA GLU A 18 8.16 -14.88 5.10
C GLU A 18 7.96 -14.57 3.60
N HIS A 19 7.12 -13.59 3.22
CA HIS A 19 6.73 -13.36 1.81
C HIS A 19 7.67 -12.45 0.99
N ASP A 20 8.79 -12.00 1.57
CA ASP A 20 9.77 -11.09 0.94
C ASP A 20 9.10 -9.85 0.29
N TRP A 21 8.16 -9.23 1.01
CA TRP A 21 7.55 -7.99 0.57
C TRP A 21 8.62 -6.91 0.35
N ASN A 22 8.45 -6.10 -0.69
CA ASN A 22 9.42 -5.04 -1.01
C ASN A 22 8.84 -3.62 -0.94
N VAL A 23 7.52 -3.48 -0.80
CA VAL A 23 6.84 -2.20 -0.58
C VAL A 23 5.79 -2.32 0.51
N PHE A 24 5.76 -1.32 1.37
CA PHE A 24 4.64 -1.03 2.26
C PHE A 24 4.01 0.29 1.86
N GLY A 25 2.69 0.41 1.98
CA GLY A 25 2.06 1.69 1.78
C GLY A 25 0.71 1.89 2.45
N THR A 26 0.36 3.16 2.58
CA THR A 26 -0.90 3.70 3.05
C THR A 26 -1.39 4.68 2.02
N ILE A 27 -2.56 4.42 1.43
CA ILE A 27 -3.24 5.35 0.52
C ILE A 27 -4.48 5.92 1.20
N LYS A 28 -4.60 7.25 1.15
CA LYS A 28 -5.64 8.00 1.84
C LYS A 28 -6.52 8.77 0.86
N PHE A 29 -7.68 9.21 1.33
CA PHE A 29 -8.49 10.22 0.65
C PHE A 29 -8.16 11.63 1.17
N ALA A 30 -8.41 12.64 0.36
CA ALA A 30 -8.11 14.03 0.72
C ALA A 30 -9.06 14.50 1.85
N PRO A 31 -8.55 15.09 2.95
CA PRO A 31 -9.35 15.38 4.15
C PRO A 31 -10.46 16.42 3.91
N ASN A 32 -10.29 17.32 2.94
CA ASN A 32 -11.23 18.41 2.68
C ASN A 32 -12.23 18.11 1.55
N ARG A 33 -12.29 16.88 1.06
CA ARG A 33 -13.31 16.46 0.09
C ARG A 33 -14.24 15.50 0.79
N ASN A 34 -15.53 15.85 0.80
CA ASN A 34 -16.67 15.12 1.37
C ASN A 34 -16.34 13.67 1.76
N HIS A 35 -16.65 13.31 3.01
CA HIS A 35 -16.59 11.95 3.56
C HIS A 35 -16.76 10.88 2.46
N VAL A 36 -15.69 10.16 2.15
CA VAL A 36 -15.72 9.10 1.13
C VAL A 36 -16.40 7.89 1.76
N HIS A 37 -17.64 7.62 1.33
CA HIS A 37 -18.39 6.49 1.83
C HIS A 37 -17.61 5.17 1.65
N PRO A 38 -17.68 4.21 2.59
CA PRO A 38 -16.93 2.96 2.53
C PRO A 38 -17.01 2.23 1.19
N ASP A 39 -18.20 2.13 0.59
CA ASP A 39 -18.35 1.48 -0.72
C ASP A 39 -17.67 2.23 -1.86
N GLN A 40 -17.62 3.56 -1.79
CA GLN A 40 -16.86 4.36 -2.75
C GLN A 40 -15.36 4.13 -2.56
N ALA A 41 -14.89 4.07 -1.30
CA ALA A 41 -13.50 3.77 -0.98
C ALA A 41 -13.07 2.41 -1.56
N ARG A 42 -13.86 1.36 -1.31
CA ARG A 42 -13.63 0.00 -1.83
C ARG A 42 -13.57 -0.03 -3.36
N ARG A 43 -14.49 0.66 -4.03
CA ARG A 43 -14.48 0.77 -5.50
C ARG A 43 -13.23 1.49 -6.01
N SER A 44 -12.78 2.54 -5.33
CA SER A 44 -11.55 3.25 -5.68
C SER A 44 -10.32 2.37 -5.51
N TRP A 45 -10.18 1.66 -4.38
CA TRP A 45 -9.07 0.74 -4.15
C TRP A 45 -9.06 -0.43 -5.15
N SER A 46 -10.23 -1.01 -5.47
CA SER A 46 -10.34 -2.05 -6.50
C SER A 46 -9.89 -1.55 -7.88
N LYS A 47 -10.36 -0.36 -8.30
CA LYS A 47 -9.96 0.24 -9.57
C LYS A 47 -8.45 0.55 -9.60
N PHE A 48 -7.90 1.05 -8.50
CA PHE A 48 -6.47 1.33 -8.36
C PHE A 48 -5.65 0.07 -8.58
N TRP A 49 -5.93 -0.99 -7.82
CA TRP A 49 -5.19 -2.24 -7.91
C TRP A 49 -5.31 -2.91 -9.28
N ASN A 50 -6.52 -2.94 -9.86
CA ASN A 50 -6.73 -3.43 -11.22
C ASN A 50 -5.91 -2.63 -12.26
N LYS A 51 -5.74 -1.32 -12.05
CA LYS A 51 -4.90 -0.48 -12.92
C LYS A 51 -3.43 -0.81 -12.73
N CYS A 52 -2.95 -0.96 -11.49
CA CYS A 52 -1.57 -1.37 -11.20
C CYS A 52 -1.24 -2.73 -11.84
N ASP A 53 -2.13 -3.72 -11.73
CA ASP A 53 -1.95 -5.04 -12.33
C ASP A 53 -1.79 -4.95 -13.85
N ARG A 54 -2.69 -4.24 -14.53
CA ARG A 54 -2.67 -4.08 -15.99
C ARG A 54 -1.46 -3.30 -16.49
N LEU A 55 -1.01 -2.28 -15.75
CA LEU A 55 0.18 -1.52 -16.13
C LEU A 55 1.45 -2.36 -15.95
N THR A 56 1.45 -3.24 -14.96
CA THR A 56 2.59 -4.10 -14.63
C THR A 56 2.71 -5.30 -15.58
N TYR A 57 1.60 -6.00 -15.83
CA TYR A 57 1.60 -7.27 -16.55
C TYR A 57 0.84 -7.26 -17.89
N GLY A 58 0.24 -6.14 -18.29
CA GLY A 58 -0.60 -6.08 -19.48
C GLY A 58 -1.94 -6.80 -19.29
N GLN A 59 -2.49 -7.34 -20.39
CA GLN A 59 -3.77 -8.07 -20.39
C GLN A 59 -3.57 -9.59 -20.20
N THR A 60 -2.74 -9.98 -19.24
CA THR A 60 -2.37 -11.39 -19.01
C THR A 60 -3.20 -12.08 -17.93
N GLY A 61 -3.96 -11.32 -17.13
CA GLY A 61 -4.68 -11.85 -15.95
C GLY A 61 -3.81 -11.97 -14.70
N ASN A 62 -2.49 -11.72 -14.80
CA ASN A 62 -1.57 -11.69 -13.67
C ASN A 62 -1.83 -10.46 -12.78
N ARG A 63 -1.61 -10.63 -11.48
CA ARG A 63 -1.81 -9.58 -10.47
C ARG A 63 -0.54 -9.44 -9.62
N ILE A 64 -0.28 -8.23 -9.15
CA ILE A 64 0.79 -7.96 -8.19
C ILE A 64 0.44 -8.69 -6.90
N GLU A 65 1.39 -9.46 -6.38
CA GLU A 65 1.28 -10.09 -5.07
C GLU A 65 1.17 -9.01 -3.99
N ARG A 66 0.12 -9.07 -3.18
CA ARG A 66 -0.21 -8.06 -2.17
C ARG A 66 -1.13 -8.56 -1.08
N ALA A 67 -0.98 -7.98 0.10
CA ALA A 67 -1.98 -7.98 1.17
C ALA A 67 -2.55 -6.57 1.32
N VAL A 68 -3.87 -6.44 1.41
CA VAL A 68 -4.56 -5.15 1.47
C VAL A 68 -5.50 -5.12 2.67
N PHE A 69 -5.36 -4.12 3.51
CA PHE A 69 -6.15 -3.91 4.72
C PHE A 69 -6.98 -2.63 4.58
N GLU A 70 -8.25 -2.69 4.99
CA GLU A 70 -9.20 -1.58 4.90
C GLU A 70 -9.48 -0.98 6.25
N HIS A 71 -9.30 0.32 6.33
CA HIS A 71 -9.32 1.07 7.57
C HIS A 71 -10.32 2.20 7.53
N TYR A 72 -11.04 2.34 8.64
CA TYR A 72 -12.06 3.36 8.85
C TYR A 72 -11.95 3.88 10.28
N GLY A 73 -12.15 5.18 10.45
CA GLY A 73 -12.36 5.81 11.75
C GLY A 73 -13.62 5.28 12.43
N ALA A 74 -13.78 5.60 13.72
CA ALA A 74 -14.84 5.06 14.56
C ALA A 74 -16.26 5.32 14.00
N ASN A 75 -16.43 6.38 13.21
CA ASN A 75 -17.71 6.75 12.60
C ASN A 75 -17.81 6.34 11.12
N GLY A 76 -16.92 5.45 10.64
CA GLY A 76 -16.81 5.11 9.21
C GLY A 76 -16.13 6.18 8.37
N ASP A 77 -15.57 7.21 9.01
CA ASP A 77 -14.81 8.31 8.42
C ASP A 77 -13.34 7.94 8.20
N ASP A 78 -12.53 8.87 7.70
CA ASP A 78 -11.09 8.69 7.47
C ASP A 78 -10.71 7.37 6.78
N ALA A 79 -11.45 7.01 5.73
CA ALA A 79 -11.20 5.77 5.00
C ALA A 79 -9.76 5.78 4.42
N HIS A 80 -8.98 4.76 4.73
CA HIS A 80 -7.66 4.55 4.16
C HIS A 80 -7.38 3.07 3.99
N SER A 81 -6.38 2.74 3.17
CA SER A 81 -5.96 1.37 2.98
C SER A 81 -4.47 1.24 3.19
N HIS A 82 -4.10 0.28 4.03
CA HIS A 82 -2.74 -0.20 4.18
C HIS A 82 -2.51 -1.38 3.22
N PHE A 83 -1.28 -1.53 2.74
CA PHE A 83 -0.91 -2.66 1.93
C PHE A 83 0.56 -3.04 2.06
N LEU A 84 0.81 -4.33 1.87
CA LEU A 84 2.10 -4.90 1.53
C LEU A 84 2.05 -5.33 0.08
N ALA A 85 3.11 -5.08 -0.69
CA ALA A 85 3.18 -5.49 -2.07
C ALA A 85 4.58 -5.97 -2.44
N LYS A 86 4.63 -6.95 -3.34
CA LYS A 86 5.86 -7.42 -3.98
C LYS A 86 5.86 -6.93 -5.42
N LEU A 87 6.43 -5.76 -5.62
CA LEU A 87 6.48 -5.14 -6.93
C LEU A 87 7.59 -5.80 -7.78
N PRO A 88 7.30 -6.19 -9.02
CA PRO A 88 8.30 -6.76 -9.94
C PRO A 88 9.16 -5.67 -10.62
N VAL A 89 9.37 -4.53 -9.96
CA VAL A 89 10.17 -3.38 -10.39
C VAL A 89 10.99 -2.87 -9.21
N ASP A 90 11.97 -1.99 -9.48
CA ASP A 90 12.66 -1.25 -8.41
C ASP A 90 11.65 -0.65 -7.41
N PRO A 91 11.75 -0.96 -6.10
CA PRO A 91 10.76 -0.55 -5.11
C PRO A 91 10.60 0.97 -5.00
N LYS A 92 11.69 1.74 -5.10
CA LYS A 92 11.63 3.22 -5.02
C LYS A 92 10.85 3.79 -6.19
N PHE A 93 11.14 3.33 -7.40
CA PHE A 93 10.37 3.66 -8.60
C PHE A 93 8.89 3.28 -8.44
N GLY A 94 8.61 2.06 -7.99
CA GLY A 94 7.25 1.57 -7.78
C GLY A 94 6.45 2.44 -6.79
N CYS A 95 7.07 2.82 -5.67
CA CYS A 95 6.46 3.72 -4.68
C CYS A 95 6.06 5.06 -5.29
N VAL A 96 6.93 5.67 -6.08
CA VAL A 96 6.66 6.95 -6.76
C VAL A 96 5.52 6.80 -7.77
N ALA A 97 5.61 5.79 -8.64
CA ALA A 97 4.62 5.55 -9.68
C ALA A 97 3.22 5.28 -9.08
N MET A 98 3.12 4.41 -8.08
CA MET A 98 1.86 4.08 -7.43
C MET A 98 1.24 5.29 -6.72
N ASN A 99 2.04 6.09 -6.01
CA ASN A 99 1.54 7.26 -5.31
C ASN A 99 0.99 8.33 -6.27
N ALA A 100 1.75 8.61 -7.34
CA ALA A 100 1.30 9.53 -8.39
C ALA A 100 0.08 9.00 -9.13
N LEU A 101 0.01 7.70 -9.40
CA LEU A 101 -1.11 7.05 -10.07
C LEU A 101 -2.40 7.16 -9.25
N TRP A 102 -2.35 6.88 -7.93
CA TRP A 102 -3.50 7.01 -7.04
C TRP A 102 -4.15 8.39 -7.16
N ARG A 103 -3.33 9.44 -7.03
CA ARG A 103 -3.81 10.82 -7.17
C ARG A 103 -4.28 11.16 -8.58
N SER A 104 -3.63 10.63 -9.61
CA SER A 104 -4.00 10.85 -11.01
C SER A 104 -5.35 10.21 -11.37
N MET A 105 -5.72 9.12 -10.72
CA MET A 105 -6.96 8.38 -11.00
C MET A 105 -8.20 9.00 -10.34
N PHE A 106 -8.05 9.63 -9.19
CA PHE A 106 -9.19 10.03 -8.36
C PHE A 106 -9.05 11.45 -7.84
N THR A 107 -10.04 12.29 -8.13
CA THR A 107 -10.02 13.68 -7.66
C THR A 107 -10.16 13.78 -6.14
N HIS A 108 -10.71 12.76 -5.49
CA HIS A 108 -10.82 12.60 -4.03
C HIS A 108 -9.63 11.87 -3.37
N ALA A 109 -8.66 11.35 -4.14
CA ALA A 109 -7.44 10.78 -3.57
C ALA A 109 -6.59 11.87 -2.90
N ALA A 110 -5.94 11.53 -1.79
CA ALA A 110 -4.99 12.42 -1.14
C ALA A 110 -3.78 12.70 -2.08
N PRO A 111 -3.19 13.91 -2.01
CA PRO A 111 -1.95 14.20 -2.75
C PRO A 111 -0.80 13.30 -2.28
N PRO A 112 0.24 13.10 -3.12
CA PRO A 112 1.37 12.25 -2.80
C PRO A 112 2.01 12.47 -1.42
N SER A 113 2.05 13.71 -0.95
CA SER A 113 2.61 14.12 0.34
C SER A 113 1.78 13.71 1.57
N MET A 114 0.53 13.27 1.39
CA MET A 114 -0.36 12.83 2.47
C MET A 114 -0.53 11.30 2.51
N ASN A 115 -0.16 10.61 1.44
CA ASN A 115 -0.02 9.16 1.45
C ASN A 115 1.30 8.80 2.11
N GLU A 116 1.52 7.51 2.32
CA GLU A 116 2.81 7.02 2.76
C GLU A 116 3.11 5.73 2.03
N ILE A 117 3.97 5.76 1.01
CA ILE A 117 4.37 4.56 0.27
C ILE A 117 5.89 4.53 0.24
N THR A 118 6.48 3.44 0.73
CA THR A 118 7.92 3.30 0.95
C THR A 118 8.40 1.89 0.60
N PRO A 119 9.64 1.74 0.10
CA PRO A 119 10.32 0.46 0.11
C PRO A 119 10.38 -0.11 1.53
N ILE A 120 10.31 -1.43 1.64
CA ILE A 120 10.55 -2.12 2.89
C ILE A 120 12.05 -2.13 3.18
N ILE A 121 12.43 -1.50 4.29
CA ILE A 121 13.83 -1.42 4.76
C ILE A 121 14.18 -2.65 5.61
N CYS A 122 13.21 -3.16 6.37
CA CYS A 122 13.31 -4.38 7.16
C CYS A 122 11.93 -5.06 7.18
N THR A 123 11.87 -6.35 6.86
CA THR A 123 10.62 -7.13 6.82
C THR A 123 9.95 -7.20 8.19
N GLY A 124 10.73 -7.40 9.26
CA GLY A 124 10.24 -7.33 10.63
C GLY A 124 9.72 -5.94 11.02
N ALA A 125 10.31 -4.87 10.47
CA ALA A 125 9.81 -3.51 10.63
C ALA A 125 8.50 -3.29 9.88
N ALA A 126 8.35 -3.83 8.66
CA ALA A 126 7.14 -3.73 7.84
C ALA A 126 5.96 -4.50 8.44
N ALA A 127 6.21 -5.72 8.95
CA ALA A 127 5.26 -6.47 9.75
C ALA A 127 4.83 -5.65 10.98
N ASN A 128 5.77 -5.11 11.75
CA ASN A 128 5.43 -4.25 12.89
C ASN A 128 4.80 -2.91 12.49
N TYR A 129 5.04 -2.41 11.28
CA TYR A 129 4.45 -1.18 10.76
C TYR A 129 2.96 -1.33 10.54
N GLY A 130 2.60 -2.39 9.82
CA GLY A 130 1.22 -2.79 9.58
C GLY A 130 0.58 -3.44 10.80
N LEU A 131 1.30 -3.89 11.83
CA LEU A 131 0.68 -4.61 12.96
C LEU A 131 0.68 -3.84 14.29
N ARG A 132 1.49 -2.78 14.47
CA ARG A 132 1.54 -2.02 15.75
C ARG A 132 0.84 -0.67 15.79
N GLU A 133 0.68 0.05 14.68
CA GLU A 133 -0.34 1.13 14.62
C GLU A 133 -1.78 0.57 14.72
N GLU A 134 -1.85 -0.75 14.81
CA GLU A 134 -2.82 -1.65 14.24
C GLU A 134 -3.11 -2.78 15.24
N TRP A 135 -3.05 -2.49 16.55
CA TRP A 135 -3.62 -3.35 17.60
C TRP A 135 -5.16 -3.49 17.48
N LYS A 136 -5.71 -3.04 16.34
CA LYS A 136 -7.08 -3.15 15.85
C LYS A 136 -7.17 -3.68 14.39
N LEU A 137 -6.09 -4.18 13.77
CA LEU A 137 -6.23 -5.14 12.65
C LEU A 137 -6.67 -6.46 13.27
N ASP A 138 -7.96 -6.50 13.59
CA ASP A 138 -8.64 -7.77 13.57
C ASP A 138 -8.50 -8.34 12.16
N SER A 139 -8.45 -9.66 12.01
CA SER A 139 -8.43 -10.31 10.69
C SER A 139 -9.57 -9.83 9.77
N ASP A 140 -10.59 -9.20 10.35
CA ASP A 140 -11.74 -8.58 9.70
C ASP A 140 -11.41 -7.38 8.79
N THR A 141 -10.24 -6.75 8.93
CA THR A 141 -9.82 -5.64 8.05
C THR A 141 -9.09 -6.10 6.80
N LEU A 142 -8.63 -7.36 6.74
CA LEU A 142 -7.99 -7.92 5.55
C LEU A 142 -9.02 -8.05 4.43
N ASN A 143 -8.82 -7.31 3.35
CA ASN A 143 -9.64 -7.46 2.17
C ASN A 143 -9.11 -8.58 1.27
N LEU A 144 -9.67 -9.78 1.42
CA LEU A 144 -9.34 -10.95 0.61
C LEU A 144 -9.60 -10.76 -0.89
N LYS A 145 -10.53 -9.90 -1.29
CA LYS A 145 -10.83 -9.63 -2.71
C LYS A 145 -9.73 -8.77 -3.36
N LEU A 146 -9.20 -7.80 -2.62
CA LEU A 146 -8.14 -6.91 -3.10
C LEU A 146 -6.75 -7.54 -2.96
N SER A 147 -6.57 -8.38 -1.95
CA SER A 147 -5.37 -9.17 -1.74
C SER A 147 -5.19 -10.23 -2.81
N HIS A 148 -3.94 -10.63 -3.02
CA HIS A 148 -3.56 -11.69 -3.94
C HIS A 148 -2.23 -12.28 -3.51
N LEU A 149 -2.24 -13.57 -3.19
CA LEU A 149 -1.08 -14.32 -2.72
C LEU A 149 -0.85 -15.45 -3.71
N SER A 150 0.18 -15.31 -4.54
CA SER A 150 0.63 -16.33 -5.48
C SER A 150 2.02 -15.96 -5.94
N GLN A 151 2.75 -16.94 -6.48
CA GLN A 151 4.13 -16.73 -6.92
C GLN A 151 4.26 -15.45 -7.78
N PRO A 152 5.32 -14.65 -7.55
CA PRO A 152 5.52 -13.40 -8.23
C PRO A 152 5.47 -13.65 -9.74
N GLY A 153 4.58 -12.92 -10.42
CA GLY A 153 4.66 -12.81 -11.87
C GLY A 153 6.07 -12.35 -12.24
N THR A 154 6.55 -12.78 -13.41
CA THR A 154 7.89 -12.44 -13.91
C THR A 154 8.23 -10.96 -13.76
N LEU A 155 9.52 -10.64 -13.58
CA LEU A 155 10.01 -9.27 -13.49
C LEU A 155 9.36 -8.40 -14.58
N ALA A 156 8.86 -7.24 -14.18
CA ALA A 156 8.14 -6.36 -15.08
C ALA A 156 9.11 -5.87 -16.16
N SER A 157 8.70 -5.99 -17.42
CA SER A 157 9.52 -5.54 -18.55
C SER A 157 9.76 -4.02 -18.48
N LEU A 158 10.74 -3.54 -19.24
CA LEU A 158 10.93 -2.09 -19.45
C LEU A 158 9.62 -1.38 -19.86
N GLU A 159 8.76 -2.09 -20.60
CA GLU A 159 7.44 -1.59 -20.99
C GLU A 159 6.53 -1.33 -19.78
N ALA A 160 6.59 -2.16 -18.74
CA ALA A 160 5.79 -1.97 -17.53
C ALA A 160 6.17 -0.66 -16.83
N ARG A 161 7.47 -0.34 -16.76
CA ARG A 161 7.95 0.95 -16.21
C ARG A 161 7.42 2.12 -17.03
N GLN A 162 7.49 2.03 -18.36
CA GLN A 162 6.97 3.08 -19.25
C GLN A 162 5.46 3.27 -19.10
N ARG A 163 4.69 2.18 -19.04
CA ARG A 163 3.23 2.21 -18.82
C ARG A 163 2.87 2.86 -17.49
N LEU A 164 3.58 2.50 -16.41
CA LEU A 164 3.38 3.07 -15.08
C LEU A 164 3.61 4.59 -15.06
N LEU A 165 4.70 5.07 -15.67
CA LEU A 165 4.98 6.50 -15.79
C LEU A 165 3.94 7.23 -16.64
N ALA A 166 3.59 6.67 -17.81
CA ALA A 166 2.64 7.29 -18.74
C ALA A 166 1.21 7.39 -18.18
N ALA A 167 0.85 6.53 -17.21
CA ALA A 167 -0.47 6.52 -16.61
C ALA A 167 -0.67 7.58 -15.50
N ALA A 168 0.41 8.19 -15.00
CA ALA A 168 0.36 9.21 -13.97
C ALA A 168 0.57 10.61 -14.58
N GLN A 169 -0.11 11.61 -14.01
CA GLN A 169 0.09 12.99 -14.45
C GLN A 169 1.49 13.48 -14.02
N PRO A 170 2.24 14.20 -14.90
CA PRO A 170 3.62 14.58 -14.62
C PRO A 170 3.85 15.37 -13.33
N HIS A 171 2.92 16.25 -12.95
CA HIS A 171 3.06 17.03 -11.72
C HIS A 171 2.88 16.18 -10.46
N TRP A 172 2.04 15.14 -10.49
CA TRP A 172 1.93 14.18 -9.38
C TRP A 172 3.14 13.25 -9.30
N LEU A 173 3.77 12.91 -10.43
CA LEU A 173 5.05 12.21 -10.43
C LEU A 173 6.14 13.04 -9.76
N ALA A 174 6.23 14.34 -10.10
CA ALA A 174 7.18 15.25 -9.47
C ALA A 174 6.93 15.39 -7.95
N ASP A 175 5.67 15.49 -7.53
CA ASP A 175 5.31 15.56 -6.11
C ASP A 175 5.60 14.24 -5.36
N ALA A 176 5.29 13.11 -5.98
CA ALA A 176 5.60 11.79 -5.42
C ALA A 176 7.11 11.56 -5.27
N HIS A 177 7.92 11.98 -6.25
CA HIS A 177 9.38 11.96 -6.15
C HIS A 177 9.89 12.80 -4.97
N LYS A 178 9.33 14.00 -4.76
CA LYS A 178 9.70 14.88 -3.63
C LYS A 178 9.25 14.32 -2.29
N SER A 179 8.17 13.55 -2.26
CA SER A 179 7.58 13.00 -1.05
C SER A 179 8.27 11.71 -0.58
N LEU A 180 8.79 10.90 -1.50
CA LEU A 180 9.41 9.60 -1.17
C LEU A 180 10.50 9.67 -0.07
N PRO A 181 11.48 10.60 -0.09
CA PRO A 181 12.48 10.66 0.97
C PRO A 181 11.87 10.92 2.36
N LYS A 182 10.79 11.69 2.43
CA LYS A 182 10.08 11.96 3.70
C LYS A 182 9.38 10.71 4.21
N HIS A 183 8.78 9.92 3.31
CA HIS A 183 8.14 8.65 3.69
C HIS A 183 9.16 7.66 4.24
N ILE A 184 10.31 7.53 3.57
CA ILE A 184 11.42 6.68 4.01
C ILE A 184 11.91 7.14 5.39
N ALA A 185 12.20 8.43 5.57
CA ALA A 185 12.69 8.96 6.85
C ALA A 185 11.69 8.74 8.00
N ALA A 186 10.39 8.97 7.76
CA ALA A 186 9.36 8.73 8.74
C ALA A 186 9.24 7.22 9.10
N ALA A 187 9.50 6.34 8.12
CA ALA A 187 9.56 4.90 8.37
C ALA A 187 10.76 4.47 9.21
N GLU A 188 11.93 5.01 8.92
CA GLU A 188 13.14 4.78 9.71
C GLU A 188 12.97 5.30 11.14
N GLU A 189 12.37 6.48 11.32
CA GLU A 189 12.13 7.06 12.65
C GLU A 189 11.16 6.22 13.47
N ARG A 190 10.05 5.75 12.88
CA ARG A 190 9.13 4.82 13.56
C ARG A 190 9.81 3.51 13.94
N TYR A 191 10.66 2.99 13.08
CA TYR A 191 11.44 1.79 13.40
C TYR A 191 12.37 2.04 14.60
N LYS A 192 13.16 3.12 14.57
CA LYS A 192 14.07 3.48 15.66
C LYS A 192 13.33 3.64 16.99
N ARG A 193 12.20 4.36 17.02
CA ARG A 193 11.39 4.55 18.24
C ARG A 193 10.84 3.26 18.86
N ARG A 194 10.73 2.18 18.07
CA ARG A 194 10.11 0.92 18.51
C ARG A 194 11.14 -0.16 18.86
N HIS A 195 12.41 0.03 18.48
CA HIS A 195 13.46 -0.99 18.58
C HIS A 195 14.79 -0.47 19.15
N GLY A 196 14.93 0.84 19.40
CA GLY A 196 16.02 1.44 20.17
C GLY A 196 15.60 1.74 21.59
#